data_AF-A0A6L9IZ31-F1
#
_entry.id   AF-A0A6L9IZ31-F1
#
_cell.length_a   1.000
_cell.length_b   1.000
_cell.length_c   1.000
_cell.angle_alpha   90.00
_cell.angle_beta   90.00
_cell.angle_gamma   90.00
#
_symmetry.space_group_name_H-M   'P 1'
#
loop_
_entity.id
_entity.type
_entity.pdbx_description
1 polymer ?
#
loop_
_entity_poly.entity_id
_entity_poly.type
_entity_poly.pdbx_seq_one_letter_code
_entity_poly.pdbx_strand_id
1 'polypeptide(L)'
;MLKTLFRVSLLVVLVSVFTGTALAARPDVASNVVLQDENDGFLVIAHRGGAGLRPENTMLAYEYAVELGVDVLEMDVHSTADGVLVMLHDDTVDRTTDGTGAVIDLTFEELQELDAAYNFTPDPDAETVEYPYRGTGVTIPTLEAVLEAFPDTTLSIEIKQSEPPIVEPVCEMLREYDRTDTVIIGAFDTDTVDAFREVCPEVPTSGSEGEIRNFIARVMLGAPETYDPIST
;
A
#
# COMPACT_ATOMS: atom_id res chain seq x y z
N MET A 1 2.71 50.89 -30.42
CA MET A 1 4.00 50.53 -29.79
C MET A 1 3.87 50.33 -28.29
N LEU A 2 3.45 51.33 -27.50
CA LEU A 2 3.51 51.25 -26.02
C LEU A 2 2.67 50.10 -25.40
N LYS A 3 1.47 49.84 -25.93
CA LYS A 3 0.61 48.72 -25.47
C LYS A 3 1.18 47.33 -25.81
N THR A 4 1.94 47.24 -26.90
CA THR A 4 2.59 46.00 -27.34
C THR A 4 3.81 45.70 -26.49
N LEU A 5 4.65 46.72 -26.21
CA LEU A 5 5.76 46.58 -25.27
C LEU A 5 5.28 46.19 -23.87
N PHE A 6 4.22 46.82 -23.36
CA PHE A 6 3.67 46.48 -22.04
C PHE A 6 3.19 45.02 -21.95
N ARG A 7 2.54 44.51 -23.00
CA ARG A 7 2.08 43.10 -23.06
C ARG A 7 3.25 42.11 -23.13
N VAL A 8 4.30 42.43 -23.89
CA VAL A 8 5.50 41.58 -23.98
C VAL A 8 6.25 41.57 -22.64
N SER A 9 6.41 42.73 -21.98
CA SER A 9 7.03 42.81 -20.66
C SER A 9 6.24 42.08 -19.58
N LEU A 10 4.90 42.18 -19.59
CA LEU A 10 4.05 41.44 -18.65
C LEU A 10 4.16 39.92 -18.86
N LEU A 11 4.19 39.47 -20.11
CA LEU A 11 4.36 38.04 -20.43
C LEU A 11 5.73 37.52 -19.95
N VAL A 12 6.80 38.28 -20.18
CA VAL A 12 8.16 37.91 -19.71
C VAL A 12 8.23 37.86 -18.19
N VAL A 13 7.60 38.80 -17.47
CA VAL A 13 7.54 38.76 -15.99
C VAL A 13 6.75 37.56 -15.50
N LEU A 14 5.58 37.26 -16.10
CA LEU A 14 4.77 36.11 -15.72
C LEU A 14 5.50 34.79 -15.96
N VAL A 15 6.16 34.62 -17.11
CA VAL A 15 6.99 33.44 -17.40
C VAL A 15 8.15 33.36 -16.41
N SER A 16 8.86 34.46 -16.14
CA SER A 16 10.00 34.46 -15.22
C SER A 16 9.61 34.16 -13.78
N VAL A 17 8.46 34.65 -13.32
CA VAL A 17 7.89 34.32 -12.00
C VAL A 17 7.50 32.85 -11.95
N PHE A 18 6.83 32.34 -12.98
CA PHE A 18 6.42 30.93 -13.06
C PHE A 18 7.62 29.98 -13.10
N THR A 19 8.64 30.29 -13.91
CA THR A 19 9.90 29.51 -13.97
C THR A 19 10.68 29.63 -12.66
N GLY A 20 10.67 30.79 -12.01
CA GLY A 20 11.31 31.01 -10.72
C GLY A 20 10.65 30.25 -9.57
N THR A 21 9.31 30.19 -9.52
CA THR A 21 8.58 29.39 -8.53
C THR A 21 8.70 27.90 -8.80
N ALA A 22 8.71 27.47 -10.06
CA ALA A 22 8.93 26.07 -10.42
C ALA A 22 10.35 25.59 -10.11
N LEU A 23 11.38 26.44 -10.24
CA LEU A 23 12.76 26.10 -9.81
C LEU A 23 12.95 26.14 -8.29
N ALA A 24 12.13 26.91 -7.56
CA ALA A 24 12.18 27.04 -6.12
C ALA A 24 11.35 25.97 -5.39
N ALA A 25 10.33 25.41 -6.05
CA ALA A 25 9.62 24.22 -5.63
C ALA A 25 10.50 22.99 -5.86
N ARG A 26 11.55 22.86 -5.04
CA ARG A 26 12.06 21.53 -4.74
C ARG A 26 11.12 21.02 -3.65
N PRO A 27 10.32 19.97 -3.89
CA PRO A 27 9.70 19.30 -2.76
C PRO A 27 10.86 19.01 -1.80
N ASP A 28 10.72 19.47 -0.56
CA ASP A 28 11.52 18.92 0.52
C ASP A 28 11.09 17.46 0.50
N VAL A 29 11.85 16.62 -0.21
CA VAL A 29 11.65 15.18 -0.19
C VAL A 29 12.00 14.86 1.25
N ALA A 30 10.98 14.93 2.12
CA ALA A 30 11.07 14.47 3.47
C ALA A 30 11.78 13.13 3.36
N SER A 31 12.92 13.03 4.03
CA SER A 31 13.79 11.88 4.06
C SER A 31 13.07 10.74 4.79
N ASN A 32 11.89 10.34 4.31
CA ASN A 32 11.13 9.24 4.87
C ASN A 32 11.76 7.98 4.29
N VAL A 33 12.77 7.52 5.04
CA VAL A 33 13.79 6.51 4.72
C VAL A 33 13.22 5.08 4.74
N VAL A 34 11.90 4.90 4.86
CA VAL A 34 11.28 3.56 5.02
C VAL A 34 11.70 2.59 3.90
N LEU A 35 11.75 3.08 2.66
CA LEU A 35 12.16 2.30 1.49
C LEU A 35 13.51 2.77 0.94
N GLN A 36 14.56 2.76 1.78
CA GLN A 36 15.93 2.96 1.32
C GLN A 36 16.78 1.74 1.66
N ASP A 37 17.51 1.22 0.66
CA ASP A 37 18.58 0.26 0.94
C ASP A 37 19.83 1.01 1.43
N GLU A 38 20.44 0.51 2.51
CA GLU A 38 21.67 1.09 3.07
C GLU A 38 22.86 0.99 2.10
N ASN A 39 22.79 0.14 1.08
CA ASN A 39 23.87 -0.15 0.14
C ASN A 39 23.61 0.31 -1.31
N ASP A 40 22.60 1.15 -1.55
CA ASP A 40 22.22 1.65 -2.90
C ASP A 40 21.84 0.51 -3.88
N GLY A 41 21.31 -0.59 -3.33
CA GLY A 41 20.83 -1.78 -4.03
C GLY A 41 19.33 -1.75 -4.35
N PHE A 42 18.82 -2.87 -4.88
CA PHE A 42 17.39 -3.05 -5.15
C PHE A 42 16.71 -3.68 -3.94
N LEU A 43 15.58 -3.10 -3.53
CA LEU A 43 14.71 -3.71 -2.53
C LEU A 43 13.83 -4.80 -3.17
N VAL A 44 13.66 -5.90 -2.47
CA VAL A 44 12.76 -7.01 -2.79
C VAL A 44 11.51 -6.89 -1.92
N ILE A 45 10.38 -6.59 -2.57
CA ILE A 45 9.08 -6.46 -1.92
C ILE A 45 8.28 -7.75 -2.15
N ALA A 46 7.94 -8.46 -1.08
CA ALA A 46 7.15 -9.68 -1.13
C ALA A 46 5.66 -9.36 -1.24
N HIS A 47 5.19 -9.11 -2.47
CA HIS A 47 3.77 -8.84 -2.78
C HIS A 47 2.86 -9.92 -2.18
N ARG A 48 1.99 -9.53 -1.24
CA ARG A 48 1.09 -10.34 -0.41
C ARG A 48 1.79 -11.45 0.36
N GLY A 49 3.02 -11.20 0.80
CA GLY A 49 3.90 -12.20 1.42
C GLY A 49 4.57 -13.16 0.43
N GLY A 50 4.62 -12.82 -0.87
CA GLY A 50 5.19 -13.68 -1.91
C GLY A 50 4.14 -14.57 -2.58
N ALA A 51 3.02 -13.97 -2.97
CA ALA A 51 1.94 -14.62 -3.72
C ALA A 51 2.52 -15.43 -4.89
N GLY A 52 2.22 -16.73 -4.90
CA GLY A 52 2.75 -17.72 -5.84
C GLY A 52 3.73 -18.71 -5.21
N LEU A 53 4.37 -18.36 -4.09
CA LEU A 53 5.23 -19.29 -3.32
C LEU A 53 4.49 -19.92 -2.14
N ARG A 54 3.59 -19.16 -1.51
CA ARG A 54 2.75 -19.54 -0.36
C ARG A 54 1.36 -18.89 -0.47
N PRO A 55 0.35 -19.37 0.29
CA PRO A 55 -0.97 -18.76 0.35
C PRO A 55 -0.89 -17.28 0.72
N GLU A 56 -1.32 -16.40 -0.18
CA GLU A 56 -1.19 -14.95 -0.04
C GLU A 56 -1.83 -14.41 1.25
N ASN A 57 -1.28 -13.34 1.82
CA ASN A 57 -1.76 -12.69 3.04
C ASN A 57 -1.95 -13.62 4.25
N THR A 58 -1.04 -14.58 4.45
CA THR A 58 -1.06 -15.49 5.61
C THR A 58 0.27 -15.41 6.37
N MET A 59 0.26 -15.75 7.66
CA MET A 59 1.51 -15.87 8.45
C MET A 59 2.50 -16.82 7.78
N LEU A 60 2.01 -17.92 7.21
CA LEU A 60 2.82 -18.89 6.47
C LEU A 60 3.57 -18.25 5.29
N ALA A 61 2.95 -17.32 4.57
CA ALA A 61 3.61 -16.60 3.47
C ALA A 61 4.61 -15.58 3.98
N TYR A 62 4.24 -14.79 5.00
CA TYR A 62 5.13 -13.79 5.58
C TYR A 62 6.38 -14.39 6.19
N GLU A 63 6.24 -15.46 6.98
CA GLU A 63 7.36 -16.20 7.57
C GLU A 63 8.31 -16.71 6.47
N TYR A 64 7.77 -17.34 5.44
CA TYR A 64 8.57 -17.84 4.33
C TYR A 64 9.28 -16.73 3.54
N ALA A 65 8.63 -15.59 3.33
CA ALA A 65 9.23 -14.45 2.66
C ALA A 65 10.40 -13.87 3.48
N VAL A 66 10.25 -13.75 4.81
CA VAL A 66 11.34 -13.34 5.71
C VAL A 66 12.49 -14.35 5.68
N GLU A 67 12.21 -15.65 5.66
CA GLU A 67 13.23 -16.70 5.51
C GLU A 67 14.02 -16.59 4.20
N LEU A 68 13.38 -16.10 3.12
CA LEU A 68 14.05 -15.83 1.85
C LEU A 68 14.92 -14.56 1.87
N GLY A 69 14.82 -13.73 2.92
CA GLY A 69 15.58 -12.51 3.08
C GLY A 69 15.05 -11.35 2.22
N VAL A 70 13.73 -11.24 2.07
CA VAL A 70 13.12 -10.07 1.42
C VAL A 70 13.28 -8.83 2.30
N ASP A 71 13.33 -7.66 1.68
CA ASP A 71 13.53 -6.40 2.40
C ASP A 71 12.22 -5.84 2.96
N VAL A 72 11.09 -6.11 2.27
CA VAL A 72 9.77 -5.58 2.63
C VAL A 72 8.72 -6.67 2.50
N LEU A 73 7.87 -6.81 3.51
CA LEU A 73 6.63 -7.57 3.42
C LEU A 73 5.51 -6.66 2.94
N GLU A 74 4.79 -7.06 1.90
CA GLU A 74 3.61 -6.34 1.43
C GLU A 74 2.34 -7.14 1.73
N MET A 75 1.29 -6.42 2.10
CA MET A 75 0.04 -6.98 2.58
C MET A 75 -1.14 -6.03 2.35
N ASP A 76 -2.33 -6.61 2.33
CA ASP A 76 -3.58 -5.92 2.06
C ASP A 76 -4.47 -5.94 3.32
N VAL A 77 -5.02 -4.80 3.75
CA VAL A 77 -5.83 -4.70 4.98
C VAL A 77 -7.29 -4.33 4.71
N HIS A 78 -8.18 -5.04 5.41
CA HIS A 78 -9.62 -4.75 5.56
C HIS A 78 -10.00 -4.73 7.05
N SER A 79 -11.23 -4.29 7.35
CA SER A 79 -11.84 -4.52 8.66
C SER A 79 -13.01 -5.51 8.59
N THR A 80 -13.13 -6.34 9.61
CA THR A 80 -14.28 -7.21 9.86
C THR A 80 -15.50 -6.45 10.37
N ALA A 81 -16.66 -7.12 10.42
CA ALA A 81 -17.92 -6.58 10.95
C ALA A 81 -17.80 -6.08 12.40
N ASP A 82 -16.91 -6.68 13.20
CA ASP A 82 -16.62 -6.33 14.58
C ASP A 82 -15.36 -5.45 14.75
N GLY A 83 -14.81 -4.93 13.63
CA GLY A 83 -13.78 -3.89 13.63
C GLY A 83 -12.34 -4.39 13.75
N VAL A 84 -12.09 -5.69 13.67
CA VAL A 84 -10.74 -6.26 13.65
C VAL A 84 -10.11 -6.07 12.28
N LEU A 85 -8.90 -5.50 12.24
CA LEU A 85 -8.10 -5.34 11.02
C LEU A 85 -7.47 -6.67 10.60
N VAL A 86 -7.76 -7.14 9.39
CA VAL A 86 -7.38 -8.46 8.88
C VAL A 86 -6.69 -8.37 7.52
N MET A 87 -5.78 -9.31 7.26
CA MET A 87 -5.00 -9.33 6.01
C MET A 87 -5.74 -10.11 4.93
N LEU A 88 -6.27 -9.43 3.90
CA LEU A 88 -6.93 -10.07 2.77
C LEU A 88 -6.96 -9.10 1.58
N HIS A 89 -6.79 -9.59 0.36
CA HIS A 89 -6.72 -8.71 -0.80
C HIS A 89 -8.10 -8.23 -1.29
N ASP A 90 -9.02 -9.17 -1.49
CA ASP A 90 -10.31 -8.92 -2.12
C ASP A 90 -11.34 -8.39 -1.11
N ASP A 91 -12.44 -7.81 -1.57
CA ASP A 91 -13.56 -7.42 -0.69
C ASP A 91 -14.29 -8.64 -0.11
N THR A 92 -14.08 -9.83 -0.68
CA THR A 92 -14.74 -11.08 -0.28
C THR A 92 -13.74 -12.21 -0.06
N VAL A 93 -14.13 -13.19 0.76
CA VAL A 93 -13.26 -14.32 1.13
C VAL A 93 -13.20 -15.43 0.06
N ASP A 94 -14.09 -15.38 -0.94
CA ASP A 94 -14.39 -16.46 -1.89
C ASP A 94 -13.18 -16.97 -2.67
N ARG A 95 -12.25 -16.08 -3.05
CA ARG A 95 -11.13 -16.47 -3.92
C ARG A 95 -10.09 -17.29 -3.17
N THR A 96 -9.78 -16.94 -1.93
CA THR A 96 -8.64 -17.51 -1.20
C THR A 96 -9.06 -18.55 -0.16
N THR A 97 -10.34 -18.57 0.22
CA THR A 97 -10.86 -19.44 1.28
C THR A 97 -11.83 -20.53 0.79
N ASP A 98 -12.33 -21.34 1.72
CA ASP A 98 -13.47 -22.24 1.54
C ASP A 98 -14.84 -21.61 1.88
N GLY A 99 -14.84 -20.33 2.29
CA GLY A 99 -16.03 -19.56 2.59
C GLY A 99 -16.52 -18.70 1.43
N THR A 100 -17.57 -17.93 1.69
CA THR A 100 -18.15 -16.95 0.77
C THR A 100 -18.66 -15.76 1.55
N GLY A 101 -18.53 -14.55 1.01
CA GLY A 101 -19.10 -13.34 1.62
C GLY A 101 -18.11 -12.19 1.75
N ALA A 102 -18.64 -10.98 1.93
CA ALA A 102 -17.84 -9.78 2.08
C ALA A 102 -17.13 -9.77 3.45
N VAL A 103 -15.88 -9.33 3.49
CA VAL A 103 -15.09 -9.28 4.73
C VAL A 103 -15.77 -8.41 5.78
N ILE A 104 -16.32 -7.28 5.35
CA ILE A 104 -17.07 -6.33 6.18
C ILE A 104 -18.36 -6.90 6.80
N ASP A 105 -18.91 -7.98 6.24
CA ASP A 105 -20.14 -8.62 6.74
C ASP A 105 -19.84 -9.79 7.70
N LEU A 106 -18.57 -10.15 7.89
CA LEU A 106 -18.13 -11.29 8.70
C LEU A 106 -17.38 -10.81 9.95
N THR A 107 -17.65 -11.44 11.10
CA THR A 107 -16.88 -11.23 12.33
C THR A 107 -15.51 -11.89 12.23
N PHE A 108 -14.56 -11.44 13.06
CA PHE A 108 -13.25 -12.09 13.12
C PHE A 108 -13.33 -13.57 13.52
N GLU A 109 -14.25 -13.93 14.44
CA GLU A 109 -14.46 -15.33 14.83
C GLU A 109 -14.90 -16.18 13.63
N GLU A 110 -15.83 -15.69 12.80
CA GLU A 110 -16.27 -16.38 11.58
C GLU A 110 -15.13 -16.49 10.55
N LEU A 111 -14.30 -15.45 10.40
CA LEU A 111 -13.13 -15.51 9.52
C LEU A 111 -12.08 -16.54 9.97
N GLN A 112 -11.91 -16.74 11.29
CA GLN A 112 -10.97 -17.74 11.80
C GLN A 112 -11.42 -19.18 11.57
N GLU A 113 -12.69 -19.43 11.23
CA GLU A 113 -13.16 -20.77 10.84
C GLU A 113 -12.77 -21.15 9.40
N LEU A 114 -12.35 -20.17 8.59
CA LEU A 114 -12.03 -20.36 7.17
C LEU A 114 -10.60 -20.88 6.96
N ASP A 115 -10.44 -21.73 5.95
CA ASP A 115 -9.13 -22.16 5.46
C ASP A 115 -8.59 -21.15 4.44
N ALA A 116 -7.70 -20.25 4.89
CA ALA A 116 -7.11 -19.20 4.05
C ALA A 116 -6.14 -19.72 2.98
N ALA A 117 -5.88 -21.02 2.95
CA ALA A 117 -5.06 -21.67 1.94
C ALA A 117 -5.86 -22.59 1.01
N TYR A 118 -7.19 -22.60 1.13
CA TYR A 118 -8.03 -23.61 0.50
C TYR A 118 -7.83 -23.68 -1.02
N ASN A 119 -7.69 -22.54 -1.69
CA ASN A 119 -7.54 -22.46 -3.16
C ASN A 119 -6.09 -22.28 -3.62
N PHE A 120 -5.10 -22.30 -2.73
CA PHE A 120 -3.71 -22.12 -3.13
C PHE A 120 -3.16 -23.34 -3.87
N THR A 121 -2.62 -23.11 -5.06
CA THR A 121 -1.78 -24.07 -5.81
C THR A 121 -0.48 -23.39 -6.23
N PRO A 122 0.69 -24.04 -6.05
CA PRO A 122 1.96 -23.51 -6.54
C PRO A 122 2.11 -23.66 -8.07
N ASP A 123 1.32 -24.53 -8.70
CA ASP A 123 1.35 -24.78 -10.14
C ASP A 123 -0.09 -24.98 -10.67
N PRO A 124 -0.79 -23.90 -11.05
CA PRO A 124 -2.15 -23.97 -11.58
C PRO A 124 -2.22 -24.65 -12.97
N ASP A 125 -1.09 -24.75 -13.67
CA ASP A 125 -1.00 -25.32 -15.03
C ASP A 125 -0.55 -26.79 -15.02
N ALA A 126 -0.33 -27.38 -13.85
CA ALA A 126 0.03 -28.79 -13.69
C ALA A 126 -1.05 -29.73 -14.25
N GLU A 127 -0.63 -30.89 -14.78
CA GLU A 127 -1.54 -31.94 -15.26
C GLU A 127 -2.52 -32.41 -14.17
N THR A 128 -2.05 -32.39 -12.91
CA THR A 128 -2.88 -32.59 -11.72
C THR A 128 -2.63 -31.43 -10.77
N VAL A 129 -3.64 -30.58 -10.58
CA VAL A 129 -3.56 -29.44 -9.66
C VAL A 129 -3.62 -29.95 -8.22
N GLU A 130 -2.63 -29.56 -7.41
CA GLU A 130 -2.53 -29.90 -5.99
C GLU A 130 -2.79 -28.67 -5.11
N TYR A 131 -3.37 -28.92 -3.92
CA TYR A 131 -3.64 -27.89 -2.91
C TYR A 131 -2.92 -28.26 -1.61
N PRO A 132 -1.59 -28.09 -1.55
CA PRO A 132 -0.75 -28.69 -0.51
C PRO A 132 -1.01 -28.16 0.90
N TYR A 133 -1.62 -26.98 1.02
CA TYR A 133 -1.91 -26.32 2.29
C TYR A 133 -3.38 -26.43 2.73
N ARG A 134 -4.23 -27.04 1.91
CA ARG A 134 -5.65 -27.21 2.24
C ARG A 134 -5.81 -28.09 3.49
N GLY A 135 -6.59 -27.62 4.45
CA GLY A 135 -6.87 -28.30 5.71
C GLY A 135 -5.68 -28.36 6.67
N THR A 136 -4.65 -27.54 6.46
CA THR A 136 -3.44 -27.52 7.32
C THR A 136 -3.54 -26.51 8.47
N GLY A 137 -4.66 -25.78 8.58
CA GLY A 137 -4.91 -24.81 9.65
C GLY A 137 -4.37 -23.41 9.37
N VAL A 138 -4.19 -23.05 8.09
CA VAL A 138 -3.81 -21.69 7.70
C VAL A 138 -5.04 -20.80 7.78
N THR A 139 -4.96 -19.73 8.57
CA THR A 139 -6.06 -18.76 8.78
C THR A 139 -5.69 -17.37 8.29
N ILE A 140 -6.67 -16.48 8.23
CA ILE A 140 -6.51 -15.06 7.91
C ILE A 140 -5.89 -14.36 9.13
N PRO A 141 -4.70 -13.74 9.04
CA PRO A 141 -4.09 -13.06 10.17
C PRO A 141 -4.68 -11.67 10.41
N THR A 142 -4.55 -11.18 11.64
CA THR A 142 -4.82 -9.77 11.98
C THR A 142 -3.61 -8.90 11.68
N LEU A 143 -3.81 -7.59 11.51
CA LEU A 143 -2.71 -6.64 11.44
C LEU A 143 -1.86 -6.71 12.72
N GLU A 144 -2.51 -6.78 13.88
CA GLU A 144 -1.86 -6.95 15.19
C GLU A 144 -0.89 -8.14 15.21
N ALA A 145 -1.34 -9.32 14.79
CA ALA A 145 -0.49 -10.52 14.76
C ALA A 145 0.73 -10.35 13.84
N VAL A 146 0.57 -9.64 12.72
CA VAL A 146 1.69 -9.32 11.82
C VAL A 146 2.68 -8.35 12.48
N LEU A 147 2.18 -7.30 13.14
CA LEU A 147 3.04 -6.32 13.82
C LEU A 147 3.83 -6.95 14.98
N GLU A 148 3.21 -7.87 15.72
CA GLU A 148 3.85 -8.64 16.79
C GLU A 148 4.91 -9.62 16.27
N ALA A 149 4.62 -10.32 15.17
CA ALA A 149 5.51 -11.35 14.63
C ALA A 149 6.72 -10.77 13.89
N PHE A 150 6.57 -9.60 13.28
CA PHE A 150 7.60 -8.96 12.46
C PHE A 150 7.92 -7.53 12.93
N PRO A 151 8.43 -7.36 14.16
CA PRO A 151 8.65 -6.04 14.76
C PRO A 151 9.73 -5.23 14.02
N ASP A 152 10.72 -5.91 13.44
CA ASP A 152 11.89 -5.29 12.79
C ASP A 152 11.80 -5.26 11.26
N THR A 153 10.78 -5.88 10.66
CA THR A 153 10.64 -5.98 9.20
C THR A 153 9.88 -4.78 8.65
N THR A 154 10.40 -4.13 7.61
CA THR A 154 9.66 -3.06 6.91
C THR A 154 8.39 -3.60 6.28
N LEU A 155 7.27 -2.89 6.46
CA LEU A 155 5.97 -3.30 5.92
C LEU A 155 5.45 -2.29 4.89
N SER A 156 4.84 -2.81 3.83
CA SER A 156 4.00 -2.06 2.89
C SER A 156 2.56 -2.53 3.06
N ILE A 157 1.70 -1.68 3.59
CA ILE A 157 0.31 -2.04 3.89
C ILE A 157 -0.60 -1.29 2.94
N GLU A 158 -1.36 -2.01 2.12
CA GLU A 158 -2.38 -1.43 1.26
C GLU A 158 -3.76 -1.45 1.93
N ILE A 159 -4.35 -0.27 2.15
CA ILE A 159 -5.73 -0.13 2.62
C ILE A 159 -6.67 -0.40 1.44
N LYS A 160 -7.42 -1.50 1.53
CA LYS A 160 -8.39 -1.90 0.49
C LYS A 160 -9.78 -1.32 0.69
N GLN A 161 -10.15 -1.07 1.96
CA GLN A 161 -11.50 -0.65 2.34
C GLN A 161 -11.59 0.88 2.50
N SER A 162 -12.41 1.53 1.68
CA SER A 162 -12.69 2.97 1.78
C SER A 162 -13.99 3.31 2.51
N GLU A 163 -14.96 2.39 2.56
CA GLU A 163 -16.25 2.60 3.23
C GLU A 163 -16.69 1.35 4.03
N PRO A 164 -16.88 1.47 5.36
CA PRO A 164 -16.46 2.59 6.18
C PRO A 164 -14.94 2.73 6.16
N PRO A 165 -14.41 3.96 6.28
CA PRO A 165 -12.97 4.18 6.21
C PRO A 165 -12.25 3.54 7.40
N ILE A 166 -11.12 2.89 7.14
CA ILE A 166 -10.29 2.24 8.17
C ILE A 166 -8.96 2.97 8.44
N VAL A 167 -8.80 4.19 7.91
CA VAL A 167 -7.56 4.97 8.04
C VAL A 167 -7.22 5.32 9.50
N GLU A 168 -8.23 5.63 10.32
CA GLU A 168 -8.07 5.91 11.75
C GLU A 168 -7.60 4.68 12.54
N PRO A 169 -8.33 3.53 12.53
CA PRO A 169 -7.89 2.36 13.28
C PRO A 169 -6.53 1.80 12.81
N VAL A 170 -6.22 1.89 11.51
CA VAL A 170 -4.88 1.52 11.01
C VAL A 170 -3.81 2.43 11.63
N CYS A 171 -3.99 3.74 11.58
CA CYS A 171 -3.01 4.68 12.15
C CYS A 171 -2.86 4.52 13.67
N GLU A 172 -3.96 4.31 14.40
CA GLU A 172 -3.93 4.04 15.84
C GLU A 172 -3.08 2.81 16.16
N MET A 173 -3.27 1.72 15.42
CA MET A 173 -2.48 0.49 15.61
C MET A 173 -1.01 0.70 15.26
N LEU A 174 -0.69 1.44 14.18
CA LEU A 174 0.70 1.75 13.84
C LEU A 174 1.40 2.58 14.94
N ARG A 175 0.69 3.51 15.58
CA ARG A 175 1.20 4.29 16.72
C ARG A 175 1.36 3.43 17.97
N GLU A 176 0.39 2.55 18.25
CA GLU A 176 0.43 1.66 19.42
C GLU A 176 1.63 0.71 19.39
N TYR A 177 2.00 0.22 18.20
CA TYR A 177 3.11 -0.70 18.00
C TYR A 177 4.45 -0.01 17.68
N ASP A 178 4.51 1.34 17.77
CA ASP A 178 5.70 2.15 17.44
C ASP A 178 6.24 1.89 16.02
N ARG A 179 5.35 1.72 15.03
CA ARG A 179 5.68 1.30 13.65
C ARG A 179 5.68 2.41 12.61
N THR A 180 5.36 3.65 12.99
CA THR A 180 5.18 4.76 12.04
C THR A 180 6.40 5.05 11.15
N ASP A 181 7.60 4.71 11.62
CA ASP A 181 8.86 4.94 10.90
C ASP A 181 9.36 3.72 10.09
N THR A 182 8.60 2.62 10.09
CA THR A 182 8.96 1.34 9.43
C THR A 182 7.87 0.81 8.49
N VAL A 183 6.82 1.60 8.29
CA VAL A 183 5.66 1.24 7.48
C VAL A 183 5.45 2.28 6.40
N ILE A 184 5.13 1.82 5.20
CA ILE A 184 4.58 2.64 4.12
C ILE A 184 3.14 2.21 3.85
N ILE A 185 2.27 3.19 3.62
CA ILE A 185 0.84 2.95 3.38
C ILE A 185 0.51 3.16 1.90
N GLY A 186 -0.25 2.24 1.32
CA GLY A 186 -0.82 2.38 -0.01
C GLY A 186 -2.33 2.38 0.02
N ALA A 187 -2.94 2.97 -1.01
CA ALA A 187 -4.33 2.74 -1.39
C ALA A 187 -4.50 3.15 -2.86
N PHE A 188 -5.39 2.49 -3.60
CA PHE A 188 -5.73 2.94 -4.95
C PHE A 188 -6.61 4.19 -4.94
N ASP A 189 -7.54 4.25 -3.97
CA ASP A 189 -8.49 5.34 -3.80
C ASP A 189 -7.80 6.62 -3.29
N THR A 190 -7.92 7.71 -4.06
CA THR A 190 -7.26 8.98 -3.74
C THR A 190 -7.79 9.60 -2.44
N ASP A 191 -9.10 9.52 -2.20
CA ASP A 191 -9.71 10.07 -0.98
C ASP A 191 -9.22 9.32 0.26
N THR A 192 -9.00 8.00 0.16
CA THR A 192 -8.39 7.18 1.23
C THR A 192 -6.95 7.59 1.52
N VAL A 193 -6.13 7.83 0.49
CA VAL A 193 -4.74 8.30 0.68
C VAL A 193 -4.73 9.68 1.34
N ASP A 194 -5.56 10.61 0.88
CA ASP A 194 -5.64 11.96 1.44
C ASP A 194 -6.13 11.94 2.89
N ALA A 195 -7.19 11.18 3.19
CA ALA A 195 -7.67 10.99 4.55
C ALA A 195 -6.60 10.37 5.46
N PHE A 196 -5.84 9.38 4.96
CA PHE A 196 -4.75 8.79 5.73
C PHE A 196 -3.63 9.78 6.01
N ARG A 197 -3.23 10.62 5.03
CA ARG A 197 -2.22 11.68 5.23
C ARG A 197 -2.67 12.74 6.24
N GLU A 198 -3.97 13.02 6.33
CA GLU A 198 -4.52 13.92 7.35
C GLU A 198 -4.47 13.30 8.76
N VAL A 199 -4.79 12.01 8.88
CA VAL A 199 -4.86 11.29 10.17
C VAL A 199 -3.50 10.85 10.69
N CYS A 200 -2.59 10.49 9.78
CA CYS A 200 -1.29 9.86 10.04
C CYS A 200 -0.14 10.53 9.23
N PRO A 201 0.06 11.85 9.33
CA PRO A 201 1.04 12.58 8.51
C PRO A 201 2.50 12.15 8.69
N GLU A 202 2.82 11.46 9.79
CA GLU A 202 4.13 10.90 10.07
C GLU A 202 4.46 9.64 9.25
N VAL A 203 3.45 8.92 8.75
CA VAL A 203 3.62 7.69 7.97
C VAL A 203 3.67 8.02 6.48
N PRO A 204 4.72 7.62 5.74
CA PRO A 204 4.78 7.85 4.30
C PRO A 204 3.71 7.04 3.57
N THR A 205 3.22 7.59 2.45
CA THR A 205 2.32 6.88 1.55
C THR A 205 2.96 6.62 0.19
N SER A 206 2.51 5.57 -0.49
CA SER A 206 2.69 5.43 -1.94
C SER A 206 1.74 6.39 -2.70
N GLY A 207 1.78 6.36 -4.03
CA GLY A 207 0.90 7.16 -4.87
C GLY A 207 -0.42 6.46 -5.17
N SER A 208 -1.54 7.15 -5.03
CA SER A 208 -2.87 6.69 -5.42
C SER A 208 -3.02 6.55 -6.95
N GLU A 209 -4.08 5.89 -7.43
CA GLU A 209 -4.31 5.74 -8.87
C GLU A 209 -4.38 7.09 -9.59
N GLY A 210 -5.04 8.07 -8.98
CA GLY A 210 -5.14 9.44 -9.50
C GLY A 210 -3.79 10.12 -9.65
N GLU A 211 -2.93 10.00 -8.62
CA GLU A 211 -1.58 10.57 -8.60
C GLU A 211 -0.68 9.91 -9.65
N ILE A 212 -0.71 8.57 -9.75
CA ILE A 212 0.08 7.82 -10.74
C ILE A 212 -0.39 8.15 -12.17
N ARG A 213 -1.70 8.25 -12.41
CA ARG A 213 -2.23 8.66 -13.72
C ARG A 213 -1.78 10.06 -14.09
N ASN A 214 -1.78 10.99 -13.13
CA ASN A 214 -1.29 12.36 -13.32
C ASN A 214 0.20 12.37 -13.67
N PHE A 215 1.01 11.61 -12.94
CA PHE A 215 2.44 11.44 -13.21
C PHE A 215 2.70 10.89 -14.61
N ILE A 216 2.07 9.78 -14.97
CA ILE A 216 2.23 9.15 -16.30
C ILE A 216 1.83 10.12 -17.42
N ALA A 217 0.72 10.85 -17.27
CA ALA A 217 0.29 11.84 -18.25
C ALA A 217 1.36 12.93 -18.48
N ARG A 218 2.00 13.42 -17.41
CA ARG A 218 3.08 14.41 -17.50
C ARG A 218 4.35 13.85 -18.12
N VAL A 219 4.71 12.60 -17.82
CA VAL A 219 5.81 11.89 -18.49
C VAL A 219 5.56 11.78 -19.99
N MET A 220 4.34 11.37 -20.39
CA MET A 220 3.97 11.26 -21.81
C MET A 220 3.96 12.61 -22.53
N LEU A 221 3.68 13.70 -21.82
CA LEU A 221 3.75 15.08 -22.33
C LEU A 221 5.17 15.65 -22.34
N GLY A 222 6.18 14.90 -21.86
CA GLY A 222 7.57 15.33 -21.81
C GLY A 222 7.85 16.40 -20.75
N ALA A 223 7.03 16.48 -19.71
CA ALA A 223 7.13 17.46 -18.63
C ALA A 223 7.05 16.81 -17.22
N PRO A 224 7.82 15.74 -16.93
CA PRO A 224 7.75 15.04 -15.64
C PRO A 224 8.08 15.95 -14.44
N GLU A 225 8.91 16.97 -14.62
CA GLU A 225 9.28 17.95 -13.60
C GLU A 225 8.12 18.82 -13.10
N THR A 226 6.98 18.79 -13.80
CA THR A 226 5.78 19.52 -13.39
C THR A 226 4.90 18.71 -12.44
N TYR A 227 5.21 17.45 -12.19
CA TYR A 227 4.50 16.61 -11.23
C TYR A 227 4.90 17.02 -9.80
N ASP A 228 3.89 17.23 -8.98
CA ASP A 228 4.04 17.44 -7.54
C ASP A 228 3.15 16.41 -6.82
N PRO A 229 3.74 15.42 -6.14
CA PRO A 229 3.00 14.34 -5.50
C PRO A 229 2.22 14.77 -4.25
N ILE A 230 2.40 15.99 -3.74
CA ILE A 230 1.80 16.43 -2.46
C ILE A 230 0.83 17.61 -2.67
N SER A 231 0.67 18.11 -3.91
CA SER A 231 -0.20 19.25 -4.21
C SER A 231 -1.48 18.84 -4.95
N THR A 232 -2.46 18.32 -4.23
CA THR A 232 -3.88 18.42 -4.62
C THR A 232 -4.70 18.95 -3.46
#